data_AF-A0A9D6QK10-F1
#
_entry.id   AF-A0A9D6QK10-F1
#
_cell.length_a   1.000
_cell.length_b   1.000
_cell.length_c   1.000
_cell.angle_alpha   90.00
_cell.angle_beta   90.00
_cell.angle_gamma   90.00
#
_symmetry.space_group_name_H-M   'P 1'
#
loop_
_entity.id
_entity.type
_entity.pdbx_description
1 polymer ?
#
loop_
_entity_poly.entity_id
_entity_poly.type
_entity_poly.pdbx_seq_one_letter_code
_entity_poly.pdbx_strand_id
1 'polypeptide(L)'
;MKKLWMLPLLGLVFFCNHAFAQALSSPTVNVRGQIYAPNGAPMQGNIRFRLSGEDGRRPPEIFDTDSKGSFIIYGLTQGASFTLVVDSDGKNWATTTARFYALGPRPFVTIHLRPMESVASTGASVSVAELHQNVPRGARREYESAVEQLAAGDVDRARKSFQQAIDLYPDFVEARSELAVILRRDGQLAQAETLLRRALEIDTAAVRPALNLGLC
;
A
#
# COMPACT_ATOMS: atom_id res chain seq x y z
N MET A 1 -89.84 42.98 6.71
CA MET A 1 -88.86 42.94 7.82
C MET A 1 -88.02 41.68 7.71
N LYS A 2 -86.73 41.82 7.37
CA LYS A 2 -85.56 41.03 7.84
C LYS A 2 -84.35 41.46 6.99
N LYS A 3 -83.32 41.96 7.68
CA LYS A 3 -82.13 42.63 7.14
C LYS A 3 -81.22 41.62 6.43
N LEU A 4 -80.78 41.93 5.20
CA LEU A 4 -79.70 41.20 4.52
C LEU A 4 -78.40 41.96 4.81
N TRP A 5 -77.54 41.38 5.65
CA TRP A 5 -76.20 41.90 5.94
C TRP A 5 -75.20 41.36 4.93
N MET A 6 -74.38 42.29 4.45
CA MET A 6 -73.15 42.08 3.71
C MET A 6 -72.08 41.48 4.63
N LEU A 7 -71.29 40.51 4.16
CA LEU A 7 -69.84 40.38 4.44
C LEU A 7 -69.22 39.31 3.52
N PRO A 8 -68.06 39.59 2.91
CA PRO A 8 -67.34 38.68 2.02
C PRO A 8 -66.35 37.83 2.83
N LEU A 9 -66.19 36.55 2.53
CA LEU A 9 -65.12 35.77 3.15
C LEU A 9 -64.54 34.70 2.22
N LEU A 10 -63.26 34.93 1.94
CA LEU A 10 -62.18 33.96 1.78
C LEU A 10 -62.22 33.03 0.57
N GLY A 11 -61.54 33.50 -0.49
CA GLY A 11 -60.78 32.62 -1.36
C GLY A 11 -59.69 31.92 -0.56
N LEU A 12 -59.81 30.61 -0.42
CA LEU A 12 -58.75 29.72 0.02
C LEU A 12 -58.15 29.06 -1.22
N VAL A 13 -57.27 29.79 -1.91
CA VAL A 13 -56.32 29.14 -2.80
C VAL A 13 -55.34 28.42 -1.88
N PHE A 14 -55.55 27.12 -1.69
CA PHE A 14 -54.52 26.22 -1.20
C PHE A 14 -53.37 26.24 -2.21
N PHE A 15 -52.45 27.19 -2.05
CA PHE A 15 -51.10 27.02 -2.56
C PHE A 15 -50.50 25.89 -1.71
N CYS A 16 -50.71 24.67 -2.19
CA CYS A 16 -49.94 23.52 -1.79
C CYS A 16 -48.49 23.89 -2.14
N ASN A 17 -47.76 24.37 -1.13
CA ASN A 17 -46.34 24.60 -1.21
C ASN A 17 -45.68 23.21 -1.24
N HIS A 18 -45.82 22.50 -2.36
CA HIS A 18 -44.89 21.44 -2.73
C HIS A 18 -43.59 22.17 -3.02
N ALA A 19 -42.82 22.42 -1.97
CA ALA A 19 -41.38 22.50 -2.06
C ALA A 19 -40.93 21.17 -2.65
N PHE A 20 -40.96 21.10 -3.97
CA PHE A 20 -40.38 20.03 -4.75
C PHE A 20 -38.88 20.24 -4.64
N ALA A 21 -38.33 19.84 -3.49
CA ALA A 21 -36.90 19.66 -3.34
C ALA A 21 -36.54 18.51 -4.28
N GLN A 22 -36.28 18.83 -5.54
CA GLN A 22 -35.47 17.98 -6.40
C GLN A 22 -34.13 17.86 -5.68
N ALA A 23 -33.98 16.78 -4.91
CA ALA A 23 -32.68 16.31 -4.50
C ALA A 23 -31.91 16.08 -5.80
N LEU A 24 -31.06 17.04 -6.17
CA LEU A 24 -30.07 16.86 -7.23
C LEU A 24 -29.24 15.67 -6.79
N SER A 25 -29.55 14.48 -7.34
CA SER A 25 -28.72 13.32 -7.13
C SER A 25 -27.34 13.69 -7.67
N SER A 26 -26.35 13.73 -6.78
CA SER A 26 -24.99 14.02 -7.20
C SER A 26 -24.60 12.97 -8.25
N PRO A 27 -23.98 13.38 -9.37
CA PRO A 27 -23.65 12.45 -10.43
C PRO A 27 -22.83 11.29 -9.86
N THR A 28 -23.16 10.06 -10.27
CA THR A 28 -22.48 8.86 -9.79
C THR A 28 -21.65 8.22 -10.88
N VAL A 29 -20.60 7.51 -10.48
CA VAL A 29 -19.68 6.81 -11.35
C VAL A 29 -19.38 5.43 -10.81
N ASN A 30 -19.11 4.50 -11.72
CA ASN A 30 -18.65 3.16 -11.38
C ASN A 30 -17.13 3.15 -11.35
N VAL A 31 -16.55 2.71 -10.24
CA VAL A 31 -15.10 2.59 -10.08
C VAL A 31 -14.72 1.12 -10.23
N ARG A 32 -13.81 0.85 -11.16
CA ARG A 32 -13.18 -0.46 -11.27
C ARG A 32 -11.92 -0.47 -10.41
N GLY A 33 -11.52 -1.62 -9.94
CA GLY A 33 -10.22 -1.73 -9.32
C GLY A 33 -9.68 -3.13 -9.25
N GLN A 34 -8.43 -3.18 -8.81
CA GLN A 34 -7.64 -4.40 -8.72
C GLN A 34 -6.84 -4.37 -7.42
N ILE A 35 -6.96 -5.43 -6.64
CA ILE A 35 -6.14 -5.70 -5.47
C ILE A 35 -5.04 -6.67 -5.88
N TYR A 36 -3.80 -6.36 -5.52
CA TYR A 36 -2.62 -7.19 -5.72
C TYR A 36 -2.02 -7.59 -4.37
N ALA A 37 -1.41 -8.77 -4.35
CA ALA A 37 -0.63 -9.23 -3.22
C ALA A 37 0.59 -8.31 -2.97
N PRO A 38 1.24 -8.39 -1.80
CA PRO A 38 2.42 -7.56 -1.49
C PRO A 38 3.58 -7.69 -2.49
N ASN A 39 3.71 -8.84 -3.14
CA ASN A 39 4.71 -9.09 -4.19
C ASN A 39 4.29 -8.63 -5.60
N GLY A 40 3.13 -7.96 -5.73
CA GLY A 40 2.58 -7.51 -7.01
C GLY A 40 1.86 -8.60 -7.82
N ALA A 41 1.83 -9.85 -7.34
CA ALA A 41 1.10 -10.92 -8.00
C ALA A 41 -0.43 -10.72 -7.90
N PRO A 42 -1.21 -11.19 -8.89
CA PRO A 42 -2.66 -11.23 -8.75
C PRO A 42 -3.06 -12.09 -7.56
N MET A 43 -4.17 -11.74 -6.91
CA MET A 43 -4.65 -12.49 -5.76
C MET A 43 -5.04 -13.92 -6.18
N GLN A 44 -4.91 -14.85 -5.24
CA GLN A 44 -5.36 -16.23 -5.39
C GLN A 44 -6.51 -16.48 -4.41
N GLY A 45 -7.65 -15.85 -4.68
CA GLY A 45 -8.82 -15.90 -3.82
C GLY A 45 -9.53 -14.56 -3.72
N ASN A 46 -10.76 -14.61 -3.23
CA ASN A 46 -11.59 -13.43 -3.03
C ASN A 46 -11.13 -12.68 -1.79
N ILE A 47 -11.08 -11.35 -1.90
CA ILE A 47 -10.70 -10.46 -0.81
C ILE A 47 -11.88 -9.61 -0.41
N ARG A 48 -12.12 -9.59 0.90
CA ARG A 48 -13.11 -8.73 1.51
C ARG A 48 -12.49 -7.39 1.88
N PHE A 49 -13.16 -6.30 1.54
CA PHE A 49 -12.74 -4.96 1.90
C PHE A 49 -13.92 -4.08 2.31
N ARG A 50 -13.63 -3.06 3.10
CA ARG A 50 -14.58 -2.04 3.55
C ARG A 50 -14.36 -0.76 2.77
N LEU A 51 -15.42 -0.10 2.35
CA LEU A 51 -15.38 1.19 1.69
C LEU A 51 -16.22 2.20 2.46
N SER A 52 -15.67 3.39 2.71
CA SER A 52 -16.40 4.50 3.33
C SER A 52 -16.15 5.80 2.55
N GLY A 53 -17.19 6.62 2.39
CA GLY A 53 -17.06 7.98 1.86
C GLY A 53 -16.52 8.90 2.95
N GLU A 54 -15.50 9.70 2.66
CA GLU A 54 -14.93 10.61 3.66
C GLU A 54 -15.85 11.80 4.00
N ASP A 55 -16.83 12.08 3.14
CA ASP A 55 -17.87 13.08 3.39
C ASP A 55 -18.94 12.60 4.40
N GLY A 56 -18.80 11.38 4.93
CA GLY A 56 -19.69 10.78 5.92
C GLY A 56 -21.07 10.42 5.37
N ARG A 57 -21.35 10.66 4.09
CA ARG A 57 -22.66 10.35 3.48
C ARG A 57 -22.82 8.87 3.17
N ARG A 58 -21.71 8.16 3.04
CA ARG A 58 -21.70 6.71 2.80
C ARG A 58 -21.11 5.97 4.00
N PRO A 59 -21.93 5.22 4.76
CA PRO A 59 -21.43 4.40 5.85
C PRO A 59 -20.46 3.33 5.32
N PRO A 60 -19.61 2.74 6.17
CA PRO A 60 -18.73 1.65 5.77
C PRO A 60 -19.53 0.48 5.20
N GLU A 61 -19.32 0.17 3.93
CA GLU A 61 -19.92 -0.96 3.22
C GLU A 61 -18.87 -2.02 2.93
N ILE A 62 -19.27 -3.29 2.97
CA ILE A 62 -18.39 -4.43 2.72
C ILE A 62 -18.57 -4.90 1.28
N PHE A 63 -17.45 -5.13 0.60
CA PHE A 63 -17.38 -5.65 -0.76
C PHE A 63 -16.43 -6.84 -0.80
N ASP A 64 -16.62 -7.72 -1.78
CA ASP A 64 -15.73 -8.83 -2.07
C ASP A 64 -15.20 -8.69 -3.51
N THR A 65 -13.92 -9.02 -3.72
CA THR A 65 -13.33 -9.13 -5.07
C THR A 65 -13.68 -10.46 -5.73
N ASP A 66 -13.40 -10.57 -7.02
CA ASP A 66 -13.26 -11.86 -7.69
C ASP A 66 -12.02 -12.63 -7.20
N SER A 67 -11.81 -13.84 -7.72
CA SER A 67 -10.69 -14.72 -7.33
C SER A 67 -9.31 -14.22 -7.76
N LYS A 68 -9.24 -13.20 -8.61
CA LYS A 68 -8.00 -12.57 -9.08
C LYS A 68 -7.75 -11.23 -8.42
N GLY A 69 -8.65 -10.75 -7.55
CA GLY A 69 -8.56 -9.47 -6.86
C GLY A 69 -9.23 -8.29 -7.57
N SER A 70 -9.93 -8.51 -8.69
CA SER A 70 -10.65 -7.45 -9.40
C SER A 70 -12.02 -7.16 -8.77
N PHE A 71 -12.46 -5.91 -8.84
CA PHE A 71 -13.76 -5.48 -8.33
C PHE A 71 -14.35 -4.32 -9.12
N ILE A 72 -15.67 -4.12 -8.97
CA ILE A 72 -16.38 -2.94 -9.48
C ILE A 72 -17.30 -2.43 -8.38
N ILE A 73 -17.14 -1.15 -8.02
CA ILE A 73 -18.02 -0.46 -7.08
C ILE A 73 -18.95 0.44 -7.89
N TYR A 74 -20.25 0.31 -7.64
CA TYR A 74 -21.29 1.04 -8.36
C TYR A 74 -21.78 2.22 -7.54
N GLY A 75 -22.16 3.30 -8.24
CA GLY A 75 -22.87 4.42 -7.63
C GLY A 75 -22.03 5.27 -6.68
N LEU A 76 -20.73 5.45 -6.94
CA LEU A 76 -19.90 6.37 -6.15
C LEU A 76 -20.14 7.80 -6.60
N THR A 77 -20.29 8.73 -5.66
CA THR A 77 -20.42 10.15 -5.97
C THR A 77 -19.19 10.65 -6.73
N GLN A 78 -19.41 11.16 -7.93
CA GLN A 78 -18.35 11.68 -8.79
C GLN A 78 -17.67 12.86 -8.12
N GLY A 79 -16.33 12.83 -8.09
CA GLY A 79 -15.51 13.86 -7.44
C GLY A 79 -15.37 13.73 -5.92
N ALA A 80 -16.05 12.77 -5.27
CA ALA A 80 -15.85 12.49 -3.85
C ALA A 80 -14.62 11.61 -3.59
N SER A 81 -14.07 11.71 -2.37
CA SER A 81 -13.02 10.84 -1.86
C SER A 81 -13.59 9.67 -1.07
N PHE A 82 -12.96 8.52 -1.23
CA PHE A 82 -13.33 7.28 -0.56
C PHE A 82 -12.10 6.65 0.08
N THR A 83 -12.30 6.06 1.25
CA THR A 83 -11.32 5.21 1.91
C THR A 83 -11.73 3.75 1.77
N LEU A 84 -10.82 2.94 1.23
CA LEU A 84 -10.90 1.49 1.16
C LEU A 84 -9.98 0.88 2.21
N VAL A 85 -10.49 -0.05 3.01
CA VAL A 85 -9.75 -0.79 4.03
C VAL A 85 -9.83 -2.28 3.73
N VAL A 86 -8.69 -2.91 3.50
CA VAL A 86 -8.55 -4.36 3.47
C VAL A 86 -8.01 -4.79 4.82
N ASP A 87 -8.75 -5.62 5.53
CA ASP A 87 -8.33 -6.15 6.82
C ASP A 87 -7.19 -7.18 6.63
N SER A 88 -6.30 -7.26 7.61
CA SER A 88 -5.24 -8.24 7.68
C SER A 88 -5.77 -9.67 7.61
N ASP A 89 -5.07 -10.57 6.91
CA ASP A 89 -5.36 -12.02 6.96
C ASP A 89 -4.65 -12.73 8.12
N GLY A 90 -3.88 -12.00 8.92
CA GLY A 90 -3.12 -12.57 10.03
C GLY A 90 -1.87 -13.36 9.62
N LYS A 91 -1.57 -13.49 8.31
CA LYS A 91 -0.50 -14.36 7.81
C LYS A 91 0.38 -13.72 6.73
N ASN A 92 -0.22 -13.23 5.65
CA ASN A 92 0.49 -12.81 4.46
C ASN A 92 0.50 -11.28 4.28
N TRP A 93 -0.56 -10.59 4.68
CA TRP A 93 -0.66 -9.14 4.54
C TRP A 93 -1.22 -8.46 5.79
N ALA A 94 -0.71 -7.25 6.04
CA ALA A 94 -1.22 -6.37 7.07
C ALA A 94 -2.45 -5.60 6.57
N THR A 95 -3.19 -5.02 7.51
CA THR A 95 -4.29 -4.11 7.18
C THR A 95 -3.79 -2.99 6.29
N THR A 96 -4.45 -2.82 5.15
CA THR A 96 -4.10 -1.87 4.11
C THR A 96 -5.22 -0.87 3.95
N THR A 97 -4.89 0.41 4.02
CA THR A 97 -5.83 1.51 3.84
C THR A 97 -5.42 2.33 2.62
N ALA A 98 -6.35 2.53 1.69
CA ALA A 98 -6.12 3.28 0.48
C ALA A 98 -7.20 4.34 0.28
N ARG A 99 -6.78 5.53 -0.12
CA ARG A 99 -7.67 6.64 -0.46
C ARG A 99 -7.69 6.85 -1.96
N PHE A 100 -8.86 7.09 -2.53
CA PHE A 100 -8.99 7.40 -3.95
C PHE A 100 -10.14 8.39 -4.20
N TYR A 101 -10.10 9.02 -5.36
CA TYR A 101 -11.15 9.92 -5.84
C TYR A 101 -11.89 9.28 -7.01
N ALA A 102 -13.22 9.37 -7.01
CA ALA A 102 -14.06 8.87 -8.09
C ALA A 102 -14.11 9.89 -9.25
N LEU A 103 -13.00 10.05 -9.97
CA LEU A 103 -12.82 11.04 -11.03
C LEU A 103 -12.76 10.43 -12.43
N GLY A 104 -13.30 11.14 -13.41
CA GLY A 104 -13.26 10.76 -14.83
C GLY A 104 -14.37 9.78 -15.24
N PRO A 105 -14.41 9.40 -16.53
CA PRO A 105 -15.50 8.59 -17.09
C PRO A 105 -15.41 7.09 -16.77
N ARG A 106 -14.20 6.59 -16.47
CA ARG A 106 -13.93 5.18 -16.13
C ARG A 106 -12.80 5.08 -15.09
N PRO A 107 -13.03 5.58 -13.86
CA PRO A 107 -12.03 5.52 -12.79
C PRO A 107 -11.57 4.08 -12.53
N PHE A 108 -10.26 3.92 -12.41
CA PHE A 108 -9.61 2.66 -12.07
C PHE A 108 -8.70 2.85 -10.87
N VAL A 109 -8.79 1.97 -9.88
CA VAL A 109 -8.03 2.03 -8.64
C VAL A 109 -7.21 0.76 -8.48
N THR A 110 -5.92 0.91 -8.23
CA THR A 110 -5.01 -0.20 -7.95
C THR A 110 -4.57 -0.18 -6.50
N ILE A 111 -4.79 -1.28 -5.79
CA ILE A 111 -4.41 -1.45 -4.38
C ILE A 111 -3.36 -2.54 -4.30
N HIS A 112 -2.20 -2.22 -3.75
CA HIS A 112 -1.20 -3.21 -3.36
C HIS A 112 -1.32 -3.44 -1.85
N LEU A 113 -1.56 -4.70 -1.46
CA LEU A 113 -1.61 -5.05 -0.05
C LEU A 113 -0.24 -4.87 0.59
N ARG A 114 -0.24 -4.34 1.81
CA ARG A 114 0.98 -4.21 2.62
C ARG A 114 1.36 -5.61 3.14
N PRO A 115 2.64 -6.04 3.05
CA PRO A 115 3.05 -7.30 3.65
C PRO A 115 2.77 -7.30 5.15
N MET A 116 2.47 -8.47 5.70
CA MET A 116 2.45 -8.62 7.15
C MET A 116 3.87 -8.33 7.67
N GLU A 117 4.01 -7.41 8.62
CA GLU A 117 5.23 -7.29 9.41
C GLU A 117 5.31 -8.49 10.37
N SER A 118 5.54 -9.67 9.79
CA SER A 118 6.28 -10.72 10.46
C SER A 118 7.73 -10.26 10.48
N VAL A 119 8.41 -10.49 11.60
CA VAL A 119 9.87 -10.37 11.68
C VAL A 119 10.48 -11.47 10.80
N ALA A 120 10.44 -11.28 9.48
CA ALA A 120 10.92 -12.19 8.47
C ALA A 120 11.10 -11.39 7.16
N SER A 121 12.33 -10.91 7.00
CA SER A 121 12.98 -10.61 5.73
C SER A 121 12.25 -9.68 4.73
N THR A 122 12.60 -8.39 4.79
CA THR A 122 12.96 -7.63 3.56
C THR A 122 14.23 -8.17 2.88
N GLY A 123 14.70 -9.36 3.26
CA GLY A 123 15.63 -10.17 2.48
C GLY A 123 14.83 -10.96 1.47
N ALA A 124 14.52 -10.33 0.33
CA ALA A 124 14.45 -11.14 -0.88
C ALA A 124 15.82 -11.83 -0.96
N SER A 125 15.82 -13.14 -0.77
CA SER A 125 16.98 -13.99 -1.00
C SER A 125 17.37 -13.82 -2.46
N VAL A 126 18.24 -12.85 -2.74
CA VAL A 126 18.91 -12.77 -4.03
C VAL A 126 19.78 -14.02 -4.08
N SER A 127 19.45 -14.93 -5.00
CA SER A 127 20.34 -16.03 -5.33
C SER A 127 21.68 -15.41 -5.70
N VAL A 128 22.78 -15.88 -5.11
CA VAL A 128 24.12 -15.37 -5.41
C VAL A 128 24.47 -15.50 -6.90
N ALA A 129 23.71 -16.30 -7.66
CA ALA A 129 23.80 -16.39 -9.12
C ALA A 129 23.36 -15.13 -9.89
N GLU A 130 22.61 -14.22 -9.26
CA GLU A 130 22.15 -12.95 -9.87
C GLU A 130 23.09 -11.78 -9.56
N LEU A 131 24.18 -12.01 -8.81
CA LEU A 131 25.16 -10.97 -8.54
C LEU A 131 25.93 -10.64 -9.81
N HIS A 132 25.88 -9.38 -10.22
CA HIS A 132 26.67 -8.84 -11.34
C HIS A 132 28.19 -8.88 -11.09
N GLN A 133 28.59 -9.20 -9.85
CA GLN A 133 29.97 -9.22 -9.41
C GLN A 133 30.55 -10.63 -9.43
N ASN A 134 31.81 -10.77 -9.85
CA ASN A 134 32.53 -12.05 -9.77
C ASN A 134 32.97 -12.31 -8.32
N VAL A 135 32.02 -12.70 -7.48
CA VAL A 135 32.22 -12.86 -6.03
C VAL A 135 33.04 -14.13 -5.74
N PRO A 136 34.17 -14.02 -5.00
CA PRO A 136 34.93 -15.17 -4.56
C PRO A 136 34.09 -16.15 -3.74
N ARG A 137 34.33 -17.46 -3.90
CA ARG A 137 33.57 -18.52 -3.21
C ARG A 137 33.52 -18.34 -1.68
N GLY A 138 34.62 -17.86 -1.08
CA GLY A 138 34.68 -17.58 0.36
C GLY A 138 33.67 -16.50 0.77
N ALA A 139 33.71 -15.34 0.10
CA ALA A 139 32.78 -14.24 0.36
C ALA A 139 31.32 -14.65 0.10
N ARG A 140 31.07 -15.40 -0.98
CA ARG A 140 29.76 -15.98 -1.31
C ARG A 140 29.22 -16.85 -0.17
N ARG A 141 30.05 -17.74 0.37
CA ARG A 141 29.64 -18.64 1.46
C ARG A 141 29.26 -17.88 2.73
N GLU A 142 30.03 -16.86 3.10
CA GLU A 142 29.71 -16.02 4.25
C GLU A 142 28.41 -15.23 4.04
N TYR A 143 28.18 -14.72 2.82
CA TYR A 143 26.93 -14.06 2.47
C TYR A 143 25.72 -15.01 2.53
N GLU A 144 25.83 -16.22 1.96
CA GLU A 144 24.77 -17.24 2.02
C GLU A 144 24.44 -17.61 3.47
N SER A 145 25.47 -17.80 4.31
CA SER A 145 25.26 -18.07 5.74
C SER A 145 24.59 -16.91 6.47
N ALA A 146 24.97 -15.66 6.15
CA ALA A 146 24.34 -14.48 6.72
C ALA A 146 22.85 -14.38 6.37
N VAL A 147 22.48 -14.69 5.13
CA VAL A 147 21.08 -14.73 4.68
C VAL A 147 20.28 -15.80 5.43
N GLU A 148 20.84 -17.01 5.59
CA GLU A 148 20.21 -18.08 6.36
C GLU A 148 20.00 -17.70 7.83
N GLN A 149 21.01 -17.11 8.46
CA GLN A 149 20.93 -16.63 9.85
C GLN A 149 19.88 -15.53 10.01
N LEU A 150 19.80 -14.60 9.05
CA LEU A 150 18.80 -13.54 9.05
C LEU A 150 17.38 -14.10 8.89
N ALA A 151 17.19 -15.12 8.03
CA ALA A 151 15.92 -15.83 7.88
C ALA A 151 15.53 -16.60 9.14
N ALA A 152 16.50 -17.09 9.90
CA ALA A 152 16.30 -17.72 11.21
C ALA A 152 16.09 -16.70 12.36
N GLY A 153 16.21 -15.40 12.08
CA GLY A 153 16.05 -14.32 13.07
C GLY A 153 17.30 -14.04 13.91
N ASP A 154 18.44 -14.69 13.65
CA ASP A 154 19.71 -14.45 14.34
C ASP A 154 20.46 -13.27 13.70
N VAL A 155 19.98 -12.05 13.98
CA VAL A 155 20.48 -10.80 13.38
C VAL A 155 21.95 -10.53 13.74
N ASP A 156 22.38 -10.89 14.94
CA ASP A 156 23.75 -10.63 15.42
C ASP A 156 24.78 -11.48 14.69
N ARG A 157 24.47 -12.76 14.42
CA ARG A 157 25.35 -13.59 13.60
C ARG A 157 25.31 -13.13 12.14
N ALA A 158 24.12 -12.83 11.61
CA ALA A 158 23.98 -12.38 10.23
C ALA A 158 24.84 -11.14 9.95
N ARG A 159 24.84 -10.16 10.87
CA ARG A 159 25.70 -8.98 10.82
C ARG A 159 27.18 -9.35 10.70
N LYS A 160 27.67 -10.29 11.51
CA LYS A 160 29.07 -10.74 11.48
C LYS A 160 29.43 -11.43 10.17
N SER A 161 28.56 -12.33 9.69
CA SER A 161 28.79 -13.03 8.43
C SER A 161 28.72 -12.09 7.21
N PHE A 162 27.83 -11.08 7.21
CA PHE A 162 27.87 -10.02 6.19
C PHE A 162 29.17 -9.22 6.23
N GLN A 163 29.66 -8.87 7.42
CA GLN A 163 30.95 -8.19 7.55
C GLN A 163 32.10 -9.06 7.02
N GLN A 164 32.13 -10.35 7.35
CA GLN A 164 33.13 -11.29 6.84
C GLN A 164 33.06 -11.43 5.32
N ALA A 165 31.87 -11.41 4.73
CA ALA A 165 31.70 -11.41 3.28
C ALA A 165 32.32 -10.16 2.63
N ILE A 166 32.15 -8.99 3.26
CA ILE A 166 32.76 -7.71 2.84
C ILE A 166 34.28 -7.73 3.03
N ASP A 167 34.78 -8.31 4.12
CA ASP A 167 36.22 -8.40 4.38
C ASP A 167 36.91 -9.32 3.36
N LEU A 168 36.25 -10.41 2.97
CA LEU A 168 36.72 -11.35 1.94
C LEU A 168 36.58 -10.80 0.52
N TYR A 169 35.59 -9.94 0.29
CA TYR A 169 35.40 -9.25 -0.99
C TYR A 169 35.00 -7.80 -0.74
N PRO A 170 35.98 -6.88 -0.67
CA PRO A 170 35.72 -5.47 -0.37
C PRO A 170 34.89 -4.74 -1.41
N ASP A 171 34.52 -5.34 -2.53
CA ASP A 171 33.62 -4.73 -3.50
C ASP A 171 32.20 -5.33 -3.45
N PHE A 172 31.89 -6.18 -2.46
CA PHE A 172 30.59 -6.86 -2.38
C PHE A 172 29.45 -5.86 -2.11
N VAL A 173 28.74 -5.45 -3.18
CA VAL A 173 27.68 -4.44 -3.16
C VAL A 173 26.47 -4.95 -2.38
N GLU A 174 26.08 -6.19 -2.60
CA GLU A 174 24.91 -6.78 -1.95
C GLU A 174 25.14 -6.99 -0.46
N ALA A 175 26.30 -7.50 -0.03
CA ALA A 175 26.62 -7.65 1.38
C ALA A 175 26.61 -6.32 2.14
N ARG A 176 27.13 -5.24 1.53
CA ARG A 176 27.03 -3.88 2.08
C ARG A 176 25.59 -3.41 2.22
N SER A 177 24.77 -3.68 1.21
CA SER A 177 23.36 -3.31 1.22
C SER A 177 22.61 -3.98 2.36
N GLU A 178 22.82 -5.29 2.57
CA GLU A 178 22.17 -6.03 3.66
C GLU A 178 22.64 -5.54 5.04
N LEU A 179 23.95 -5.34 5.21
CA LEU A 179 24.50 -4.81 6.45
C LEU A 179 23.95 -3.40 6.76
N ALA A 180 23.83 -2.55 5.74
CA ALA A 180 23.23 -1.23 5.90
C ALA A 180 21.75 -1.28 6.31
N VAL A 181 20.97 -2.23 5.78
CA VAL A 181 19.57 -2.42 6.21
C VAL A 181 19.50 -2.81 7.68
N ILE A 182 20.39 -3.69 8.14
CA ILE A 182 20.48 -4.08 9.55
C ILE A 182 20.84 -2.85 10.41
N LEU A 183 21.87 -2.09 10.03
CA LEU A 183 22.29 -0.88 10.75
C LEU A 183 21.19 0.18 10.84
N ARG A 184 20.44 0.38 9.74
CA ARG A 184 19.33 1.32 9.69
C ARG A 184 18.22 0.93 10.67
N ARG A 185 17.88 -0.36 10.75
CA ARG A 185 16.88 -0.88 11.70
C ARG A 185 17.30 -0.65 13.16
N ASP A 186 18.60 -0.72 13.42
CA ASP A 186 19.18 -0.47 14.74
C ASP A 186 19.39 1.03 15.04
N GLY A 187 18.90 1.93 14.16
CA GLY A 187 19.02 3.38 14.31
C GLY A 187 20.41 3.95 14.00
N GLN A 188 21.34 3.12 13.51
CA GLN A 188 22.72 3.50 13.18
C GLN A 188 22.81 4.11 11.76
N LEU A 189 22.01 5.15 11.49
CA LEU A 189 21.80 5.72 10.16
C LEU A 189 23.10 6.18 9.47
N ALA A 190 23.99 6.86 10.19
CA ALA A 190 25.25 7.36 9.62
C ALA A 190 26.17 6.24 9.11
N GLN A 191 26.19 5.09 9.80
CA GLN A 191 26.98 3.93 9.37
C GLN A 191 26.32 3.23 8.17
N ALA A 192 24.99 3.12 8.18
CA ALA A 192 24.23 2.59 7.05
C ALA A 192 24.47 3.42 5.78
N GLU A 193 24.36 4.75 5.88
CA GLU A 193 24.64 5.67 4.76
C GLU A 193 26.05 5.49 4.21
N THR A 194 27.06 5.39 5.09
CA THR A 194 28.46 5.20 4.67
C THR A 194 28.61 3.92 3.83
N LEU A 195 28.00 2.81 4.25
CA LEU A 195 28.05 1.56 3.50
C LEU A 195 27.33 1.66 2.15
N LEU A 196 26.19 2.34 2.11
CA LEU A 196 25.38 2.47 0.89
C LEU A 196 26.05 3.38 -0.14
N ARG A 197 26.67 4.49 0.30
CA ARG A 197 27.48 5.34 -0.57
C ARG A 197 28.66 4.58 -1.14
N ARG A 198 29.35 3.78 -0.32
CA ARG A 198 30.46 2.95 -0.80
C ARG A 198 30.00 1.90 -1.82
N ALA A 199 28.82 1.31 -1.62
CA ALA A 199 28.23 0.39 -2.59
C ALA A 199 27.92 1.08 -3.93
N LEU A 200 27.42 2.33 -3.91
CA LEU A 200 27.16 3.12 -5.11
C LEU A 200 28.42 3.63 -5.81
N GLU A 201 29.54 3.80 -5.09
CA GLU A 201 30.84 4.07 -5.71
C GLU A 201 31.36 2.89 -6.52
N ILE A 202 31.04 1.66 -6.09
CA ILE A 202 31.44 0.43 -6.77
C ILE A 202 30.52 0.15 -7.96
N ASP A 203 29.21 0.27 -7.76
CA ASP A 203 28.21 0.12 -8.80
C ASP A 203 27.16 1.23 -8.71
N THR A 204 27.32 2.23 -9.58
CA THR A 204 26.43 3.39 -9.66
C THR A 204 25.02 3.03 -10.15
N ALA A 205 24.85 1.87 -10.80
CA ALA A 205 23.56 1.40 -11.31
C ALA A 205 22.85 0.48 -10.30
N ALA A 206 23.47 0.18 -9.16
CA ALA A 206 22.90 -0.69 -8.15
C ALA A 206 21.64 -0.07 -7.50
N VAL A 207 20.49 -0.58 -7.91
CA VAL A 207 19.17 -0.07 -7.48
C VAL A 207 18.96 -0.20 -5.97
N ARG A 208 19.44 -1.30 -5.36
CA ARG A 208 19.20 -1.59 -3.94
C ARG A 208 19.94 -0.64 -2.99
N PRO A 209 21.25 -0.38 -3.14
CA PRO A 209 21.92 0.69 -2.41
C PRO A 209 21.24 2.06 -2.56
N ALA A 210 20.86 2.45 -3.77
CA ALA A 210 20.21 3.74 -4.04
C ALA A 210 18.87 3.87 -3.30
N LEU A 211 18.04 2.83 -3.36
CA LEU A 211 16.76 2.80 -2.65
C LEU A 211 16.96 2.89 -1.13
N ASN A 212 17.86 2.09 -0.58
CA ASN A 212 18.12 2.08 0.86
C ASN A 212 18.73 3.39 1.37
N LEU A 213 19.51 4.09 0.53
CA LEU A 213 20.08 5.40 0.87
C LEU A 213 18.99 6.47 0.98
N GLY A 214 17.97 6.43 0.11
CA GLY A 214 16.81 7.33 0.21
C GLY A 214 15.91 7.07 1.42
N LEU A 215 16.12 5.96 2.15
CA LEU A 215 15.37 5.58 3.35
C LEU A 215 16.18 5.78 4.65
N CYS A 216 17.45 6.15 4.55
CA CYS A 216 18.30 6.53 5.69
C CYS A 216 18.12 8.03 5.99
#